data_AF-A0AAW1D359-F1
#
_entry.id   AF-A0AAW1D359-F1
#
_cell.length_a   1.000
_cell.length_b   1.000
_cell.length_c   1.000
_cell.angle_alpha   90.00
_cell.angle_beta   90.00
_cell.angle_gamma   90.00
#
_symmetry.space_group_name_H-M   'P 1'
#
loop_
_entity.id
_entity.type
_entity.pdbx_description
1 polymer ?
#
loop_
_entity_poly.entity_id
_entity_poly.type
_entity_poly.pdbx_seq_one_letter_code
_entity_poly.pdbx_strand_id
1 'polypeptide(L)'
;MMDLMNACAHLPNPNFKQPNLARQSNPLVLEGTYWCGAGDIALNYFDLGPDTKVDRCCRTHDLCPKKVRSGTTDYSVKNPSPIVTWSHCDCDTRFYNCLKETKNSIADVMGKIYFNILQPNCLVGDGKELKAVANTKEY
;
A
#
# COMPACT_ATOMS: atom_id res chain seq x y z
N MET A 1 -8.25 -6.85 21.47
CA MET A 1 -9.20 -7.08 20.36
C MET A 1 -9.68 -5.71 19.94
N MET A 2 -9.08 -5.11 18.90
CA MET A 2 -9.55 -3.81 18.41
C MET A 2 -10.75 -4.09 17.51
N ASP A 3 -11.94 -3.72 17.97
CA ASP A 3 -13.18 -3.85 17.22
C ASP A 3 -13.06 -3.11 15.90
N LEU A 4 -13.18 -3.86 14.80
CA LEU A 4 -13.21 -3.34 13.43
C LEU A 4 -14.27 -2.22 13.25
N MET A 5 -15.28 -2.17 14.13
CA MET A 5 -16.29 -1.12 14.14
C MET A 5 -15.75 0.27 14.53
N ASN A 6 -14.67 0.36 15.32
CA ASN A 6 -14.14 1.67 15.77
C ASN A 6 -13.18 2.33 14.76
N ALA A 7 -12.72 1.57 13.75
CA ALA A 7 -11.88 2.09 12.67
C ALA A 7 -12.69 2.90 11.65
N CYS A 8 -13.98 2.60 11.47
CA CYS A 8 -14.86 3.33 10.56
C CYS A 8 -15.31 4.70 11.12
N ALA A 9 -15.32 4.87 12.44
CA ALA A 9 -15.71 6.12 13.09
C ALA A 9 -14.72 7.29 12.87
N HIS A 10 -13.54 7.01 12.32
CA HIS A 10 -12.47 7.99 12.09
C HIS A 10 -12.17 8.23 10.61
N LEU A 11 -12.99 7.72 9.69
CA LEU A 11 -12.80 8.07 8.29
C LEU A 11 -13.05 9.57 8.11
N PRO A 12 -12.13 10.31 7.45
CA PRO A 12 -12.34 11.72 7.20
C PRO A 12 -13.64 11.92 6.43
N ASN A 13 -14.31 13.06 6.63
CA ASN A 13 -15.49 13.36 5.81
C ASN A 13 -15.05 13.47 4.33
N PRO A 14 -15.69 12.77 3.38
CA PRO A 14 -15.30 12.82 1.96
C PRO A 14 -15.39 14.24 1.36
N ASN A 15 -16.14 15.14 2.00
CA ASN A 15 -16.27 16.55 1.63
C ASN A 15 -15.33 17.48 2.41
N PHE A 16 -14.51 16.95 3.33
CA PHE A 16 -13.55 17.75 4.07
C PHE A 16 -12.37 18.10 3.17
N LYS A 17 -12.34 19.36 2.74
CA LYS A 17 -11.15 19.95 2.13
C LYS A 17 -10.29 20.55 3.23
N GLN A 18 -9.09 20.02 3.44
CA GLN A 18 -8.11 20.67 4.31
C GLN A 18 -7.71 22.02 3.71
N PRO A 19 -7.99 23.16 4.37
CA PRO A 19 -7.61 24.46 3.85
C PRO A 19 -6.09 24.57 3.79
N ASN A 20 -5.56 25.06 2.66
CA ASN A 20 -4.13 25.29 2.41
C ASN A 20 -3.24 24.03 2.28
N LEU A 21 -3.80 22.83 2.15
CA LEU A 21 -2.99 21.66 1.83
C LEU A 21 -2.66 21.62 0.34
N ALA A 22 -1.39 21.82 0.00
CA ALA A 22 -0.89 21.64 -1.37
C ALA A 22 -0.33 20.22 -1.55
N ARG A 23 -0.64 19.58 -2.68
CA ARG A 23 -0.08 18.28 -3.03
C ARG A 23 1.42 18.41 -3.28
N GLN A 24 2.22 17.70 -2.50
CA GLN A 24 3.66 17.60 -2.75
C GLN A 24 3.91 16.63 -3.91
N SER A 25 4.77 17.00 -4.85
CA SER A 25 5.17 16.12 -5.95
C SER A 25 6.07 15.01 -5.45
N ASN A 26 5.83 13.78 -5.90
CA ASN A 26 6.70 12.62 -5.66
C ASN A 26 6.90 11.87 -7.00
N PRO A 27 8.11 11.87 -7.59
CA PRO A 27 8.38 11.21 -8.87
C PRO A 27 8.36 9.68 -8.76
N LEU A 28 8.28 9.12 -7.55
CA LEU A 28 8.17 7.68 -7.31
C LEU A 28 6.71 7.21 -7.22
N VAL A 29 5.74 8.10 -7.42
CA VAL A 29 4.32 7.76 -7.59
C VAL A 29 4.00 7.75 -9.07
N LEU A 30 3.36 6.67 -9.54
CA LEU A 30 3.00 6.52 -10.95
C LEU A 30 2.02 7.61 -11.37
N GLU A 31 2.30 8.23 -12.52
CA GLU A 31 1.40 9.22 -13.12
C GLU A 31 -0.02 8.65 -13.29
N GLY A 32 -1.03 9.48 -13.08
CA GLY A 32 -2.44 9.06 -13.08
C GLY A 32 -2.92 8.47 -11.74
N THR A 33 -2.04 8.28 -10.76
CA THR A 33 -2.35 7.74 -9.43
C THR A 33 -1.83 8.66 -8.32
N TYR A 34 -2.37 8.54 -7.12
CA TYR A 34 -1.86 9.27 -5.94
C TYR A 34 -1.31 8.34 -4.86
N TRP A 35 -1.59 7.04 -4.91
CA TRP A 35 -1.18 6.04 -3.92
C TRP A 35 -0.22 4.97 -4.48
N CYS A 36 -0.04 4.87 -5.80
CA CYS A 36 0.80 3.81 -6.38
C CYS A 36 2.27 4.25 -6.45
N GLY A 37 3.02 4.06 -5.37
CA GLY A 37 4.43 4.42 -5.36
C GLY A 37 5.16 4.22 -4.03
N ALA A 38 6.34 4.82 -3.92
CA ALA A 38 7.06 4.92 -2.65
C ALA A 38 6.44 6.03 -1.79
N GLY A 39 5.46 5.64 -0.97
CA GLY A 39 4.55 6.58 -0.30
C GLY A 39 3.43 7.05 -1.23
N ASP A 40 2.71 8.08 -0.81
CA ASP A 40 1.58 8.63 -1.55
C ASP A 40 1.67 10.17 -1.66
N ILE A 41 0.93 10.73 -2.60
CA ILE A 41 0.69 12.17 -2.76
C ILE A 41 -0.79 12.52 -2.54
N ALA A 42 -1.52 11.63 -1.87
CA ALA A 42 -2.93 11.81 -1.61
C ALA A 42 -3.13 12.81 -0.47
N LEU A 43 -4.06 13.74 -0.65
CA LEU A 43 -4.35 14.76 0.37
C LEU A 43 -5.17 14.19 1.53
N ASN A 44 -5.89 13.09 1.29
CA ASN A 44 -6.68 12.36 2.27
C ASN A 44 -7.09 11.00 1.70
N TYR A 45 -7.76 10.17 2.51
CA TYR A 45 -8.24 8.85 2.11
C TYR A 45 -9.06 8.82 0.81
N PHE A 46 -9.90 9.82 0.55
CA PHE A 46 -10.79 9.88 -0.61
C PHE A 46 -10.14 10.51 -1.85
N ASP A 47 -8.96 11.11 -1.70
CA ASP A 47 -8.22 11.70 -2.81
C ASP A 47 -7.59 10.59 -3.65
N LEU A 48 -8.16 10.35 -4.82
CA LEU A 48 -7.72 9.34 -5.78
C LEU A 48 -7.39 10.01 -7.11
N GLY A 49 -6.38 9.49 -7.79
CA GLY A 49 -5.96 9.90 -9.11
C GLY A 49 -6.97 9.54 -10.21
N PRO A 50 -6.75 10.08 -11.43
CA PRO A 50 -7.55 9.78 -12.62
C PRO A 50 -7.75 8.27 -12.86
N ASP A 51 -6.72 7.46 -12.63
CA ASP A 51 -6.77 6.00 -12.75
C ASP A 51 -7.29 5.35 -11.47
N THR A 52 -8.50 5.77 -11.08
CA THR A 52 -9.12 5.50 -9.77
C THR A 52 -9.16 4.00 -9.41
N LYS A 53 -9.30 3.09 -10.37
CA LYS A 53 -9.38 1.65 -10.09
C LYS A 53 -8.06 1.09 -9.54
N VAL A 54 -6.96 1.32 -10.23
CA VAL A 54 -5.62 0.88 -9.77
C VAL A 54 -5.20 1.66 -8.53
N ASP A 55 -5.53 2.94 -8.46
CA ASP A 55 -5.19 3.77 -7.31
C ASP A 55 -5.86 3.29 -6.02
N ARG A 56 -7.09 2.75 -6.11
CA ARG A 56 -7.74 2.06 -4.97
C ARG A 56 -7.01 0.78 -4.55
N CYS A 57 -6.44 0.03 -5.49
CA CYS A 57 -5.63 -1.15 -5.16
C CYS A 57 -4.43 -0.72 -4.31
N CYS A 58 -3.71 0.31 -4.75
CA CYS A 58 -2.53 0.84 -4.06
C CYS A 58 -2.89 1.45 -2.70
N ARG A 59 -3.93 2.28 -2.60
CA ARG A 59 -4.43 2.81 -1.31
C ARG A 59 -4.75 1.69 -0.32
N THR A 60 -5.41 0.63 -0.79
CA THR A 60 -5.78 -0.50 0.08
C THR A 60 -4.54 -1.23 0.59
N HIS A 61 -3.54 -1.40 -0.27
CA HIS A 61 -2.26 -2.01 0.09
C HIS A 61 -1.45 -1.13 1.04
N ASP A 62 -1.37 0.18 0.78
CA ASP A 62 -0.70 1.15 1.63
C ASP A 62 -1.31 1.19 3.03
N LEU A 63 -2.61 1.03 3.15
CA LEU A 63 -3.31 0.99 4.44
C LEU A 63 -3.33 -0.40 5.08
N CYS A 64 -2.46 -1.31 4.66
CA CYS A 64 -2.32 -2.62 5.27
C CYS A 64 -2.12 -2.49 6.81
N PRO A 65 -2.96 -3.15 7.63
CA PRO A 65 -2.89 -2.99 9.10
C PRO A 65 -1.58 -3.48 9.72
N LYS A 66 -0.89 -4.40 9.05
CA LYS A 66 0.35 -5.02 9.52
C LYS A 66 1.42 -4.86 8.44
N LYS A 67 2.37 -3.96 8.68
CA LYS A 67 3.49 -3.69 7.78
C LYS A 67 4.72 -3.20 8.57
N VAL A 68 5.90 -3.48 8.05
CA VAL A 68 7.19 -2.98 8.57
C VAL A 68 7.78 -2.05 7.53
N ARG A 69 7.88 -0.75 7.86
CA ARG A 69 8.40 0.28 6.94
C ARG A 69 9.86 0.02 6.61
N SER A 70 10.28 0.48 5.44
CA SER A 70 11.68 0.50 5.00
C SER A 70 12.62 0.98 6.12
N GLY A 71 13.69 0.24 6.37
CA GLY A 71 14.71 0.55 7.38
C GLY A 71 14.27 0.46 8.85
N THR A 72 13.03 0.05 9.14
CA THR A 72 12.50 0.01 10.51
C THR A 72 12.44 -1.41 11.08
N THR A 73 12.19 -1.51 12.39
CA THR A 73 11.88 -2.75 13.09
C THR A 73 10.54 -2.62 13.78
N ASP A 74 9.63 -3.55 13.50
CA ASP A 74 8.32 -3.66 14.15
C ASP A 74 7.90 -5.13 14.18
N TYR A 75 7.02 -5.53 15.09
CA TYR A 75 6.58 -6.93 15.27
C TYR A 75 7.72 -7.95 15.44
N SER A 76 8.84 -7.52 16.04
CA SER A 76 10.07 -8.30 16.17
C SER A 76 10.74 -8.68 14.81
N VAL A 77 10.37 -7.97 13.74
CA VAL A 77 10.93 -8.14 12.38
C VAL A 77 11.65 -6.86 11.97
N LYS A 78 12.91 -6.99 11.55
CA LYS A 78 13.67 -5.90 10.92
C LYS A 78 13.49 -5.96 9.40
N ASN A 79 13.02 -4.87 8.79
CA ASN A 79 13.04 -4.69 7.35
C ASN A 79 14.32 -3.94 6.95
N PRO A 80 15.35 -4.61 6.39
CA PRO A 80 16.59 -3.97 5.98
C PRO A 80 16.49 -3.29 4.61
N SER A 81 15.37 -3.42 3.88
CA SER A 81 15.23 -2.76 2.59
C SER A 81 15.28 -1.23 2.77
N PRO A 82 16.01 -0.51 1.90
CA PRO A 82 16.07 0.94 1.92
C PRO A 82 14.88 1.62 1.24
N ILE A 83 14.08 0.89 0.45
CA ILE A 83 13.09 1.52 -0.45
C ILE A 83 11.69 0.91 -0.38
N VAL A 84 11.52 -0.33 0.10
CA VAL A 84 10.21 -1.02 0.07
C VAL A 84 9.71 -1.37 1.47
N THR A 85 8.43 -1.13 1.70
CA THR A 85 7.72 -1.57 2.90
C THR A 85 7.33 -3.05 2.75
N TRP A 86 7.52 -3.84 3.81
CA TRP A 86 7.06 -5.23 3.88
C TRP A 86 5.67 -5.27 4.50
N SER A 87 4.67 -5.68 3.74
CA SER A 87 3.26 -5.77 4.18
C SER A 87 2.89 -7.21 4.56
N HIS A 88 1.74 -7.40 5.20
CA HIS A 88 1.21 -8.75 5.45
C HIS A 88 0.96 -9.49 4.13
N CYS A 89 1.24 -10.80 4.09
CA CYS A 89 1.09 -11.60 2.87
C CYS A 89 -0.36 -11.60 2.33
N ASP A 90 -1.37 -11.44 3.20
CA ASP A 90 -2.76 -11.29 2.76
C ASP A 90 -3.01 -9.95 2.04
N CYS A 91 -2.38 -8.86 2.50
CA CYS A 91 -2.44 -7.57 1.83
C CYS A 91 -1.81 -7.68 0.44
N ASP A 92 -0.64 -8.31 0.33
CA ASP A 92 0.04 -8.54 -0.94
C ASP A 92 -0.77 -9.45 -1.87
N THR A 93 -1.50 -10.43 -1.33
CA THR A 93 -2.39 -11.29 -2.12
C THR A 93 -3.59 -10.53 -2.67
N ARG A 94 -4.24 -9.71 -1.84
CA ARG A 94 -5.34 -8.85 -2.28
C ARG A 94 -4.86 -7.83 -3.31
N PHE A 95 -3.67 -7.26 -3.10
CA PHE A 95 -3.06 -6.31 -4.02
C PHE A 95 -2.81 -6.94 -5.39
N TYR A 96 -2.15 -8.12 -5.42
CA TYR A 96 -1.92 -8.88 -6.64
C TYR A 96 -3.21 -9.11 -7.44
N ASN A 97 -4.25 -9.63 -6.77
CA ASN A 97 -5.53 -9.91 -7.43
C ASN A 97 -6.21 -8.63 -7.94
N CYS A 98 -6.22 -7.57 -7.14
CA CYS A 98 -6.81 -6.28 -7.51
C CYS A 98 -6.15 -5.68 -8.76
N LEU A 99 -4.82 -5.77 -8.84
CA LEU A 99 -4.07 -5.33 -10.01
C LEU A 99 -4.43 -6.16 -11.26
N LYS A 100 -4.44 -7.49 -11.14
CA LYS A 100 -4.82 -8.40 -12.25
C LYS A 100 -6.26 -8.16 -12.74
N GLU A 101 -7.17 -7.83 -11.84
CA GLU A 101 -8.58 -7.57 -12.16
C GLU A 101 -8.80 -6.20 -12.82
N THR A 102 -7.93 -5.21 -12.55
CA THR A 102 -8.08 -3.84 -13.07
C THR A 102 -7.92 -3.76 -14.60
N LYS A 103 -7.07 -4.62 -15.17
CA LYS A 103 -6.84 -4.74 -16.63
C LYS A 103 -6.48 -3.41 -17.30
N ASN A 104 -5.52 -2.67 -16.75
CA ASN A 104 -4.95 -1.46 -17.37
C ASN A 104 -3.42 -1.44 -17.29
N SER A 105 -2.79 -0.61 -18.11
CA SER A 105 -1.32 -0.54 -18.23
C SER A 105 -0.63 -0.12 -16.93
N ILE A 106 -1.23 0.78 -16.16
CA ILE A 106 -0.66 1.24 -14.87
C ILE A 106 -0.66 0.10 -13.85
N ALA A 107 -1.73 -0.70 -13.77
CA ALA A 107 -1.76 -1.87 -12.92
C ALA A 107 -0.71 -2.90 -13.33
N ASP A 108 -0.47 -3.08 -14.63
CA ASP A 108 0.55 -3.99 -15.13
C ASP A 108 1.97 -3.53 -14.80
N VAL A 109 2.24 -2.24 -14.94
CA VAL A 109 3.52 -1.63 -14.54
C VAL A 109 3.72 -1.78 -13.03
N MET A 110 2.72 -1.44 -12.23
CA MET A 110 2.79 -1.52 -10.77
C MET A 110 3.00 -2.96 -10.30
N GLY A 111 2.27 -3.92 -10.88
CA GLY A 111 2.42 -5.34 -10.58
C GLY A 111 3.82 -5.84 -10.86
N LYS A 112 4.40 -5.53 -12.03
CA LYS A 112 5.77 -5.91 -12.38
C LYS A 112 6.81 -5.27 -11.45
N ILE A 113 6.67 -3.98 -11.14
CA ILE A 113 7.57 -3.29 -10.21
C ILE A 113 7.53 -3.98 -8.84
N TYR A 114 6.35 -4.24 -8.30
CA TYR A 114 6.23 -4.79 -6.94
C TYR A 114 6.63 -6.26 -6.86
N PHE A 115 6.06 -7.12 -7.70
CA PHE A 115 6.17 -8.58 -7.57
C PHE A 115 7.32 -9.21 -8.36
N ASN A 116 7.87 -8.52 -9.37
CA ASN A 116 8.94 -9.09 -10.20
C ASN A 116 10.28 -8.39 -9.99
N ILE A 117 10.27 -7.07 -9.72
CA ILE A 117 11.50 -6.26 -9.58
C ILE A 117 11.88 -6.09 -8.11
N LEU A 118 10.97 -5.56 -7.27
CA LEU A 118 11.27 -5.26 -5.88
C LEU A 118 11.21 -6.49 -4.97
N GLN A 119 10.30 -7.43 -5.28
CA GLN A 119 10.13 -8.71 -4.58
C GLN A 119 10.23 -8.59 -3.05
N PRO A 120 9.46 -7.69 -2.40
CA PRO A 120 9.54 -7.52 -0.96
C PRO A 120 9.20 -8.83 -0.26
N ASN A 121 9.84 -9.12 0.87
CA ASN A 121 9.29 -10.11 1.78
C ASN A 121 7.92 -9.63 2.28
N CYS A 122 7.03 -10.58 2.57
CA CYS A 122 5.77 -10.30 3.23
C CYS A 122 5.75 -10.93 4.63
N LEU A 123 4.82 -10.50 5.47
CA LEU A 123 4.72 -10.89 6.87
C LEU A 123 3.61 -11.94 7.04
N VAL A 124 3.88 -13.00 7.82
CA VAL A 124 2.89 -14.01 8.23
C VAL A 124 2.71 -14.04 9.74
N GLY A 125 1.47 -14.31 10.18
CA GLY A 125 1.08 -14.52 11.58
C GLY A 125 0.06 -13.48 12.08
N ASP A 126 -0.63 -13.82 13.16
CA ASP A 126 -1.68 -12.99 13.76
C ASP A 126 -1.28 -12.63 15.20
N GLY A 127 -0.58 -11.50 15.39
CA GLY A 127 -0.14 -11.14 16.74
C GLY A 127 0.77 -9.92 16.87
N LYS A 128 1.51 -9.91 17.98
CA LYS A 128 2.58 -8.95 18.27
C LYS A 128 3.92 -9.34 17.65
N GLU A 129 4.07 -10.60 17.26
CA GLU A 129 5.26 -11.13 16.60
C GLU A 129 4.86 -11.68 15.24
N LEU A 130 5.60 -11.30 14.21
CA LEU A 130 5.40 -11.76 12.83
C LEU A 130 6.67 -12.43 12.32
N LYS A 131 6.56 -13.15 11.20
CA LYS A 131 7.72 -13.70 10.47
C LYS A 131 7.75 -13.14 9.06
N ALA A 132 8.92 -12.71 8.61
CA ALA A 132 9.14 -12.35 7.21
C ALA A 132 9.36 -13.62 6.39
N VAL A 133 8.67 -13.72 5.25
CA VAL A 133 8.83 -14.79 4.26
C VAL A 133 8.97 -14.17 2.88
N ALA A 134 9.64 -14.88 1.96
CA ALA A 134 9.72 -14.44 0.57
C ALA A 134 8.31 -14.33 -0.04
N ASN A 135 8.04 -13.23 -0.73
CA ASN A 135 6.85 -13.13 -1.55
C ASN A 135 7.10 -13.88 -2.86
N THR A 136 6.31 -14.92 -3.12
CA THR A 136 6.49 -15.85 -4.24
C THR A 136 5.61 -15.54 -5.45
N LYS A 137 4.87 -14.43 -5.42
CA LYS A 137 3.98 -14.05 -6.53
C LYS A 137 4.79 -13.50 -7.69
N GLU A 138 4.37 -13.85 -8.90
CA GLU A 138 4.92 -13.34 -10.15
C GLU A 138 3.78 -12.72 -10.97
N TYR A 139 3.98 -11.48 -11.42
CA TYR A 139 2.98 -10.66 -12.11
C TYR A 139 3.24 -10.60 -13.61
#